data_AF-A0A1S3J5U0-F1
#
_entry.id   AF-A0A1S3J5U0-F1
#
_cell.length_a   1.000
_cell.length_b   1.000
_cell.length_c   1.000
_cell.angle_alpha   90.00
_cell.angle_beta   90.00
_cell.angle_gamma   90.00
#
_symmetry.space_group_name_H-M   'P 1'
#
loop_
_entity.id
_entity.type
_entity.pdbx_description
1 polymer ?
#
loop_
_entity_poly.entity_id
_entity_poly.type
_entity_poly.pdbx_seq_one_letter_code
_entity_poly.pdbx_strand_id
1 'polypeptide(L)'
;MADLMPALCYFKNAMCTDGDFSMIETEMGSCIQFNAEGELKSVETEGSVFGLKLYLFAQQSDYASFTTISGFTVLLHERGEFPDMSGLGLQVSPGESVHIAMKQRRLSNLPPPHGQCKERTLKYFPKYTKLNCDAECYLNHTQTCGCRMFYQPKTGNQTIDDQRTCNLKDIMFECFNISTEQMAGYSGCDCMEACQSTLYTHSISHTRMSEVFIKRLIAMYNNTDTSFFRENIIMLNIFYSDISVEEVVQQEAYSALTLFADIGGALGLVLGSTLMTAAEIVDFVLGVSLRKLFGKRV
;
A
#
# COMPACT_ATOMS: atom_id res chain seq x y z
N MET A 1 -25.39 11.27 5.33
CA MET A 1 -24.95 9.86 5.12
C MET A 1 -25.15 9.44 3.66
N ALA A 2 -26.17 9.96 2.95
CA ALA A 2 -26.32 9.78 1.50
C ALA A 2 -25.36 10.66 0.66
N ASP A 3 -24.74 11.68 1.25
CA ASP A 3 -24.03 12.74 0.51
C ASP A 3 -22.58 12.38 0.10
N LEU A 4 -22.01 11.31 0.67
CA LEU A 4 -20.65 10.85 0.32
C LEU A 4 -20.63 9.78 -0.78
N MET A 5 -21.80 9.23 -1.13
CA MET A 5 -21.94 8.18 -2.14
C MET A 5 -21.79 8.80 -3.53
N PRO A 6 -21.12 8.14 -4.50
CA PRO A 6 -21.12 8.59 -5.88
C PRO A 6 -22.56 8.73 -6.40
N ALA A 7 -22.86 9.83 -7.10
CA ALA A 7 -24.16 10.06 -7.72
C ALA A 7 -24.49 8.97 -8.75
N LEU A 8 -23.46 8.51 -9.47
CA LEU A 8 -23.51 7.35 -10.35
C LEU A 8 -22.20 6.57 -10.25
N CYS A 9 -22.31 5.24 -10.20
CA CYS A 9 -21.18 4.34 -10.21
C CYS A 9 -21.40 3.21 -11.20
N TYR A 10 -20.37 2.92 -12.01
CA TYR A 10 -20.34 1.76 -12.89
C TYR A 10 -19.03 1.01 -12.72
N PHE A 11 -19.12 -0.31 -12.61
CA PHE A 11 -17.98 -1.22 -12.65
C PHE A 11 -18.25 -2.30 -13.70
N LYS A 12 -17.33 -2.50 -14.66
CA LYS A 12 -17.55 -3.38 -15.81
C LYS A 12 -18.84 -3.09 -16.60
N ASN A 13 -19.19 -1.80 -16.77
CA ASN A 13 -20.45 -1.33 -17.34
C ASN A 13 -21.73 -1.77 -16.60
N ALA A 14 -21.64 -2.42 -15.45
CA ALA A 14 -22.79 -2.68 -14.58
C ALA A 14 -22.87 -1.59 -13.50
N MET A 15 -24.09 -1.24 -13.09
CA MET A 15 -24.30 -0.29 -12.00
C MET A 15 -23.78 -0.88 -10.69
N CYS A 16 -23.03 -0.10 -9.91
CA CYS A 16 -22.54 -0.55 -8.61
C CYS A 16 -23.69 -0.68 -7.61
N THR A 17 -23.50 -1.54 -6.60
CA THR A 17 -24.46 -1.71 -5.50
C THR A 17 -23.94 -1.07 -4.21
N ASP A 18 -24.82 -0.82 -3.24
CA ASP A 18 -24.43 -0.23 -1.94
C ASP A 18 -23.41 -1.12 -1.20
N GLY A 19 -23.42 -2.44 -1.43
CA GLY A 19 -22.44 -3.37 -0.86
C GLY A 19 -21.04 -3.30 -1.49
N ASP A 20 -20.86 -2.51 -2.55
CA ASP A 20 -19.57 -2.37 -3.23
C ASP A 20 -18.64 -1.36 -2.55
N PHE A 21 -19.21 -0.53 -1.66
CA PHE A 21 -18.53 0.51 -0.92
C PHE A 21 -18.62 0.25 0.58
N SER A 22 -17.51 0.43 1.28
CA SER A 22 -17.48 0.51 2.74
C SER A 22 -17.14 1.93 3.19
N MET A 23 -17.64 2.31 4.36
CA MET A 23 -17.25 3.56 5.00
C MET A 23 -15.99 3.33 5.82
N ILE A 24 -15.02 4.25 5.72
CA ILE A 24 -13.78 4.23 6.48
C ILE A 24 -13.44 5.63 6.98
N GLU A 25 -12.92 5.73 8.21
CA GLU A 25 -12.43 6.99 8.76
C GLU A 25 -10.93 7.12 8.47
N THR A 26 -10.50 8.25 7.92
CA THR A 26 -9.09 8.54 7.55
C THR A 26 -8.66 9.89 8.13
N GLU A 27 -7.42 10.33 7.92
CA GLU A 27 -6.99 11.68 8.34
C GLU A 27 -7.85 12.79 7.72
N MET A 28 -8.50 12.51 6.59
CA MET A 28 -9.39 13.44 5.88
C MET A 28 -10.84 13.41 6.37
N GLY A 29 -11.17 12.59 7.38
CA GLY A 29 -12.53 12.36 7.87
C GLY A 29 -13.17 11.11 7.29
N SER A 30 -14.50 11.10 7.22
CA SER A 30 -15.26 9.98 6.67
C SER A 30 -15.03 9.87 5.15
N CYS A 31 -14.62 8.69 4.71
CA CYS A 31 -14.33 8.33 3.32
C CYS A 31 -15.12 7.10 2.90
N ILE A 32 -15.26 6.91 1.59
CA ILE A 32 -15.77 5.67 0.99
C ILE A 32 -14.63 4.89 0.36
N GLN A 33 -14.67 3.57 0.50
CA GLN A 33 -13.70 2.65 -0.08
C GLN A 33 -14.42 1.64 -0.98
N PHE A 34 -14.12 1.69 -2.27
CA PHE A 34 -14.60 0.69 -3.21
C PHE A 34 -13.81 -0.61 -3.07
N ASN A 35 -14.47 -1.76 -3.16
CA ASN A 35 -13.81 -3.07 -3.20
C ASN A 35 -12.96 -3.34 -1.94
N ALA A 36 -13.42 -2.91 -0.76
CA ALA A 36 -12.70 -3.11 0.51
C ALA A 36 -12.92 -4.50 1.12
N GLU A 37 -14.19 -4.88 1.25
CA GLU A 37 -14.65 -6.12 1.89
C GLU A 37 -15.52 -6.95 0.93
N GLY A 38 -15.91 -8.15 1.35
CA GLY A 38 -16.73 -9.05 0.54
C GLY A 38 -15.98 -9.69 -0.63
N GLU A 39 -16.75 -10.21 -1.60
CA GLU A 39 -16.20 -10.88 -2.79
C GLU A 39 -15.27 -9.94 -3.56
N LEU A 40 -14.14 -10.48 -4.03
CA LEU A 40 -13.15 -9.70 -4.74
C LEU A 40 -13.67 -9.28 -6.12
N LYS A 41 -13.83 -7.97 -6.35
CA LYS A 41 -14.12 -7.44 -7.67
C LYS A 41 -12.82 -7.31 -8.46
N SER A 42 -12.56 -8.28 -9.33
CA SER A 42 -11.43 -8.31 -10.27
C SER A 42 -11.88 -7.88 -11.67
N VAL A 43 -10.96 -7.58 -12.58
CA VAL A 43 -11.22 -7.42 -14.02
C VAL A 43 -10.34 -8.39 -14.81
N GLU A 44 -10.80 -8.82 -15.98
CA GLU A 44 -10.06 -9.75 -16.86
C GLU A 44 -9.53 -9.08 -18.14
N THR A 45 -9.99 -7.86 -18.41
CA THR A 45 -9.64 -7.11 -19.62
C THR A 45 -9.26 -5.70 -19.24
N GLU A 46 -8.18 -5.21 -19.84
CA GLU A 46 -7.72 -3.84 -19.76
C GLU A 46 -8.68 -2.85 -20.46
N GLY A 47 -8.54 -1.58 -20.12
CA GLY A 47 -9.25 -0.49 -20.78
C GLY A 47 -10.32 0.17 -19.94
N SER A 48 -10.58 1.43 -20.30
CA SER A 48 -11.41 2.37 -19.54
C SER A 48 -12.90 2.01 -19.48
N VAL A 49 -13.34 1.04 -20.27
CA VAL A 49 -14.72 0.55 -20.29
C VAL A 49 -14.97 -0.45 -19.16
N PHE A 50 -13.98 -1.28 -18.84
CA PHE A 50 -14.11 -2.36 -17.85
C PHE A 50 -13.73 -1.92 -16.43
N GLY A 51 -13.17 -0.72 -16.28
CA GLY A 51 -12.81 -0.14 -14.99
C GLY A 51 -13.99 0.36 -14.15
N LEU A 52 -13.64 1.11 -13.11
CA LEU A 52 -14.54 1.80 -12.20
C LEU A 52 -14.77 3.24 -12.68
N LYS A 53 -16.02 3.59 -12.97
CA LYS A 53 -16.44 4.95 -13.34
C LYS A 53 -17.32 5.51 -12.25
N LEU A 54 -16.92 6.66 -11.69
CA LEU A 54 -17.64 7.38 -10.66
C LEU A 54 -18.01 8.77 -11.15
N TYR A 55 -19.22 9.20 -10.82
CA TYR A 55 -19.65 10.59 -10.91
C TYR A 55 -19.78 11.10 -9.49
N LEU A 56 -18.84 11.94 -9.08
CA LEU A 56 -18.75 12.49 -7.73
C LEU A 56 -19.27 13.93 -7.73
N PHE A 57 -19.85 14.34 -6.61
CA PHE A 57 -20.39 15.67 -6.43
C PHE A 57 -19.74 16.31 -5.21
N ALA A 58 -18.93 17.34 -5.43
CA ALA A 58 -18.12 17.96 -4.37
C ALA A 58 -18.96 18.76 -3.37
N GLN A 59 -20.15 19.23 -3.77
CA GLN A 59 -21.09 20.00 -2.95
C GLN A 59 -20.39 21.14 -2.18
N GLN A 60 -19.68 22.00 -2.92
CA GLN A 60 -18.88 23.09 -2.36
C GLN A 60 -19.68 24.08 -1.50
N SER A 61 -20.99 24.16 -1.67
CA SER A 61 -21.88 24.98 -0.83
C SER A 61 -21.80 24.61 0.65
N ASP A 62 -21.45 23.36 0.95
CA ASP A 62 -21.44 22.80 2.30
C ASP A 62 -20.03 22.84 2.92
N TYR A 63 -19.06 23.39 2.19
CA TYR A 63 -17.68 23.50 2.67
C TYR A 63 -17.57 24.54 3.79
N ALA A 64 -16.72 24.23 4.77
CA ALA A 64 -16.33 25.22 5.75
C ALA A 64 -15.56 26.37 5.06
N SER A 65 -15.72 27.60 5.56
CA SER A 65 -15.14 28.81 4.94
C SER A 65 -13.61 28.84 4.88
N PHE A 66 -12.94 27.95 5.62
CA PHE A 66 -11.48 27.82 5.65
C PHE A 66 -10.96 26.69 4.74
N THR A 67 -11.83 25.96 4.04
CA THR A 67 -11.44 24.91 3.10
C THR A 67 -10.75 25.53 1.89
N THR A 68 -9.50 25.12 1.62
CA THR A 68 -8.65 25.69 0.55
C THR A 68 -8.65 24.89 -0.74
N ILE A 69 -9.12 23.64 -0.71
CA ILE A 69 -9.09 22.69 -1.83
C ILE A 69 -10.53 22.30 -2.17
N SER A 70 -10.85 22.20 -3.46
CA SER A 70 -12.14 21.70 -3.94
C SER A 70 -11.99 20.42 -4.75
N GLY A 71 -12.94 19.50 -4.53
CA GLY A 71 -12.99 18.20 -5.19
C GLY A 71 -12.78 17.04 -4.24
N PHE A 72 -12.15 15.97 -4.72
CA PHE A 72 -11.93 14.74 -3.94
C PHE A 72 -10.45 14.38 -3.89
N THR A 73 -10.05 13.67 -2.85
CA THR A 73 -8.77 12.98 -2.79
C THR A 73 -9.01 11.49 -2.99
N VAL A 74 -8.24 10.86 -3.88
CA VAL A 74 -8.40 9.48 -4.31
C VAL A 74 -7.11 8.74 -4.04
N LEU A 75 -7.18 7.61 -3.35
CA LEU A 75 -6.03 6.75 -3.08
C LEU A 75 -6.23 5.37 -3.71
N LEU A 76 -5.24 4.92 -4.47
CA LEU A 76 -5.17 3.53 -4.95
C LEU A 76 -4.25 2.75 -4.01
N HIS A 77 -4.79 1.72 -3.36
CA HIS A 77 -4.02 0.90 -2.43
C HIS A 77 -4.51 -0.55 -2.40
N GLU A 78 -3.72 -1.46 -1.84
CA GLU A 78 -4.10 -2.87 -1.73
C GLU A 78 -5.09 -3.09 -0.57
N ARG A 79 -6.02 -4.05 -0.73
CA ARG A 79 -6.96 -4.45 0.33
C ARG A 79 -6.22 -4.77 1.64
N GLY A 80 -6.72 -4.25 2.76
CA GLY A 80 -6.14 -4.47 4.10
C GLY A 80 -4.87 -3.66 4.41
N GLU A 81 -4.51 -2.71 3.55
CA GLU A 81 -3.47 -1.71 3.82
C GLU A 81 -4.09 -0.41 4.35
N PHE A 82 -3.40 0.24 5.29
CA PHE A 82 -3.79 1.51 5.90
C PHE A 82 -3.84 2.63 4.83
N PRO A 83 -4.98 3.33 4.69
CA PRO A 83 -5.13 4.35 3.67
C PRO A 83 -4.56 5.70 4.13
N ASP A 84 -3.26 5.93 3.95
CA ASP A 84 -2.65 7.25 4.17
C ASP A 84 -3.09 8.24 3.08
N MET A 85 -4.29 8.80 3.25
CA MET A 85 -4.89 9.74 2.32
C MET A 85 -4.13 11.07 2.30
N SER A 86 -3.55 11.46 3.43
CA SER A 86 -2.85 12.72 3.60
C SER A 86 -1.49 12.74 2.88
N GLY A 87 -0.76 11.63 2.89
CA GLY A 87 0.56 11.51 2.29
C GLY A 87 0.56 10.99 0.86
N LEU A 88 -0.38 10.12 0.49
CA LEU A 88 -0.36 9.39 -0.80
C LEU A 88 -1.57 9.68 -1.70
N GLY A 89 -2.52 10.51 -1.26
CA GLY A 89 -3.74 10.80 -1.98
C GLY A 89 -3.56 11.67 -3.23
N LEU A 90 -4.32 11.35 -4.28
CA LEU A 90 -4.39 12.09 -5.54
C LEU A 90 -5.57 13.06 -5.54
N GLN A 91 -5.32 14.35 -5.75
CA GLN A 91 -6.38 15.35 -5.77
C GLN A 91 -7.02 15.45 -7.16
N VAL A 92 -8.35 15.42 -7.21
CA VAL A 92 -9.15 15.55 -8.44
C VAL A 92 -10.11 16.73 -8.34
N SER A 93 -10.08 17.61 -9.34
CA SER A 93 -10.80 18.88 -9.31
C SER A 93 -12.16 18.83 -10.00
N PRO A 94 -13.16 19.61 -9.54
CA PRO A 94 -14.46 19.75 -10.20
C PRO A 94 -14.39 20.27 -11.63
N GLY A 95 -15.36 19.86 -12.44
CA GLY A 95 -15.48 20.25 -13.85
C GLY A 95 -14.60 19.44 -14.81
N GLU A 96 -13.88 18.45 -14.29
CA GLU A 96 -12.99 17.60 -15.06
C GLU A 96 -13.50 16.16 -15.21
N SER A 97 -13.03 15.53 -16.28
CA SER A 97 -13.02 14.09 -16.45
C SER A 97 -11.60 13.59 -16.24
N VAL A 98 -11.39 12.87 -15.15
CA VAL A 98 -10.10 12.35 -14.70
C VAL A 98 -10.04 10.87 -14.99
N HIS A 99 -8.99 10.46 -15.70
CA HIS A 99 -8.73 9.08 -16.06
C HIS A 99 -7.44 8.63 -15.37
N ILE A 100 -7.56 7.66 -14.47
CA ILE A 100 -6.45 7.05 -13.75
C ILE A 100 -6.21 5.66 -14.35
N ALA A 101 -5.18 5.57 -15.19
CA ALA A 101 -4.74 4.33 -15.81
C ALA A 101 -3.73 3.67 -14.88
N MET A 102 -4.11 2.55 -14.25
CA MET A 102 -3.27 1.82 -13.29
C MET A 102 -2.60 0.58 -13.90
N LYS A 103 -1.52 0.14 -13.25
CA LYS A 103 -0.80 -1.12 -13.47
C LYS A 103 -0.43 -1.72 -12.12
N GLN A 104 -0.61 -3.03 -11.99
CA GLN A 104 -0.24 -3.76 -10.79
C GLN A 104 1.25 -4.15 -10.84
N ARG A 105 1.97 -3.85 -9.77
CA ARG A 105 3.35 -4.29 -9.55
C ARG A 105 3.42 -5.13 -8.29
N ARG A 106 4.11 -6.26 -8.34
CA ARG A 106 4.41 -7.09 -7.17
C ARG A 106 5.89 -7.01 -6.87
N LEU A 107 6.22 -6.63 -5.64
CA LEU A 107 7.60 -6.61 -5.16
C LEU A 107 7.85 -7.85 -4.31
N SER A 108 8.95 -8.54 -4.59
CA SER A 108 9.49 -9.59 -3.73
C SER A 108 10.90 -9.20 -3.31
N ASN A 109 11.04 -8.82 -2.04
CA ASN A 109 12.31 -8.38 -1.46
C ASN A 109 12.98 -9.53 -0.70
N LEU A 110 14.30 -9.45 -0.57
CA LEU A 110 15.07 -10.43 0.20
C LEU A 110 15.21 -10.02 1.67
N PRO A 111 15.14 -11.00 2.60
CA PRO A 111 15.44 -10.74 3.99
C PRO A 111 16.95 -10.55 4.22
N PRO A 112 17.36 -10.03 5.39
CA PRO A 112 18.76 -10.04 5.81
C PRO A 112 19.36 -11.46 5.74
N PRO A 113 20.63 -11.63 5.32
CA PRO A 113 21.65 -10.59 5.05
C PRO A 113 21.64 -10.02 3.62
N HIS A 114 20.84 -10.55 2.69
CA HIS A 114 20.89 -10.15 1.27
C HIS A 114 19.99 -8.97 0.92
N GLY A 115 19.00 -8.68 1.77
CA GLY A 115 18.18 -7.48 1.68
C GLY A 115 17.78 -6.96 3.06
N GLN A 116 16.75 -6.12 3.08
CA GLN A 116 16.31 -5.40 4.28
C GLN A 116 14.81 -5.55 4.51
N CYS A 117 14.18 -6.59 3.97
CA CYS A 117 12.77 -6.82 4.23
C CYS A 117 12.53 -7.58 5.54
N LYS A 118 11.34 -7.40 6.11
CA LYS A 118 10.89 -8.12 7.31
C LYS A 118 9.42 -8.50 7.14
N GLU A 119 9.04 -9.61 7.76
CA GLU A 119 7.64 -9.97 7.96
C GLU A 119 7.38 -10.16 9.45
N ARG A 120 6.25 -9.64 9.94
CA ARG A 120 5.79 -9.83 11.31
C ARG A 120 4.27 -9.79 11.36
N THR A 121 3.69 -10.44 12.36
CA THR A 121 2.24 -10.34 12.60
C THR A 121 1.93 -9.01 13.27
N LEU A 122 0.96 -8.28 12.73
CA LEU A 122 0.44 -7.04 13.32
C LEU A 122 -0.78 -7.36 14.18
N LYS A 123 -1.03 -6.54 15.21
CA LYS A 123 -2.16 -6.68 16.13
C LYS A 123 -3.44 -6.11 15.56
N TYR A 124 -3.34 -5.04 14.76
CA TYR A 124 -4.48 -4.26 14.27
C TYR A 124 -4.79 -4.45 12.79
N PHE A 125 -3.88 -5.10 12.05
CA PHE A 125 -3.97 -5.22 10.60
C PHE A 125 -3.80 -6.69 10.17
N PRO A 126 -4.47 -7.11 9.09
CA PRO A 126 -4.45 -8.51 8.65
C PRO A 126 -3.13 -8.93 8.00
N LYS A 127 -2.36 -7.96 7.48
CA LYS A 127 -1.10 -8.20 6.76
C LYS A 127 -0.05 -7.18 7.15
N TYR A 128 1.21 -7.58 7.07
CA TYR A 128 2.34 -6.67 7.23
C TYR A 128 2.53 -5.86 5.95
N THR A 129 2.37 -4.54 6.07
CA THR A 129 2.94 -3.57 5.15
C THR A 129 3.67 -2.54 5.98
N LYS A 130 4.57 -1.78 5.36
CA LYS A 130 5.24 -0.69 6.05
C LYS A 130 4.22 0.34 6.59
N LEU A 131 3.22 0.70 5.79
CA LEU A 131 2.14 1.60 6.21
C LEU A 131 1.36 1.05 7.42
N ASN A 132 1.02 -0.25 7.42
CA ASN A 132 0.34 -0.87 8.56
C ASN A 132 1.24 -0.91 9.80
N CYS A 133 2.54 -1.14 9.62
CA CYS A 133 3.53 -1.13 10.70
C CYS A 133 3.65 0.25 11.33
N ASP A 134 3.76 1.29 10.50
CA ASP A 134 3.87 2.69 10.92
C ASP A 134 2.58 3.14 11.62
N ALA A 135 1.41 2.79 11.07
CA ALA A 135 0.11 3.08 11.67
C ALA A 135 -0.06 2.38 13.04
N GLU A 136 0.39 1.13 13.18
CA GLU A 136 0.40 0.42 14.47
C GLU A 136 1.38 1.04 15.46
N CYS A 137 2.56 1.46 15.00
CA CYS A 137 3.53 2.14 15.84
C CYS A 137 2.96 3.47 16.37
N TYR A 138 2.33 4.25 15.49
CA TYR A 138 1.65 5.48 15.84
C TYR A 138 0.49 5.25 16.79
N LEU A 139 -0.31 4.19 16.57
CA LEU A 139 -1.37 3.78 17.49
C LEU A 139 -0.82 3.48 18.88
N ASN A 140 0.20 2.62 18.98
CA ASN A 140 0.83 2.29 20.27
C ASN A 140 1.37 3.54 20.99
N HIS A 141 1.91 4.49 20.23
CA HIS A 141 2.35 5.76 20.78
C HIS A 141 1.17 6.58 21.35
N THR A 142 0.12 6.79 20.57
CA THR A 142 -1.08 7.53 21.03
C THR A 142 -1.76 6.87 22.23
N GLN A 143 -1.73 5.53 22.33
CA GLN A 143 -2.26 4.81 23.48
C GLN A 143 -1.55 5.15 24.79
N THR A 144 -0.27 5.56 24.75
CA THR A 144 0.44 6.03 25.97
C THR A 144 -0.16 7.32 26.53
N CYS A 145 -0.82 8.14 25.70
CA CYS A 145 -1.58 9.30 26.15
C CYS A 145 -2.98 8.95 26.70
N GLY A 146 -3.41 7.69 26.61
CA GLY A 146 -4.77 7.28 27.00
C GLY A 146 -5.88 7.70 26.02
N CYS A 147 -5.54 8.06 24.78
CA CYS A 147 -6.52 8.36 23.74
C CYS A 147 -6.13 7.75 22.38
N ARG A 148 -7.09 7.66 21.46
CA ARG A 148 -6.90 7.16 20.09
C ARG A 148 -7.35 8.23 19.08
N MET A 149 -6.62 8.43 18.00
CA MET A 149 -7.10 9.26 16.90
C MET A 149 -8.34 8.63 16.26
N PHE A 150 -9.26 9.44 15.76
CA PHE A 150 -10.56 8.94 15.26
C PHE A 150 -10.41 7.92 14.11
N TYR A 151 -9.44 8.14 13.22
CA TYR A 151 -9.16 7.35 12.01
C TYR A 151 -8.30 6.08 12.23
N GLN A 152 -7.69 5.91 13.40
CA GLN A 152 -6.88 4.71 13.67
C GLN A 152 -7.76 3.44 13.69
N PRO A 153 -7.24 2.25 13.38
CA PRO A 153 -8.03 1.02 13.50
C PRO A 153 -8.47 0.78 14.95
N LYS A 154 -9.66 0.19 15.13
CA LYS A 154 -10.17 -0.26 16.43
C LYS A 154 -9.57 -1.62 16.79
N THR A 155 -9.22 -1.87 18.05
CA THR A 155 -8.72 -3.18 18.52
C THR A 155 -9.75 -4.28 18.27
N GLY A 156 -9.39 -5.33 17.52
CA GLY A 156 -10.32 -6.42 17.14
C GLY A 156 -10.94 -7.25 18.28
N ASN A 157 -10.52 -7.06 19.53
CA ASN A 157 -11.05 -7.76 20.71
C ASN A 157 -11.45 -6.83 21.87
N GLN A 158 -11.31 -5.52 21.73
CA GLN A 158 -11.85 -4.59 22.72
C GLN A 158 -13.17 -4.09 22.18
N THR A 159 -14.21 -4.20 23.01
CA THR A 159 -15.49 -3.54 22.78
C THR A 159 -15.23 -2.09 22.37
N ILE A 160 -16.06 -1.60 21.46
CA ILE A 160 -16.05 -0.30 20.79
C ILE A 160 -15.93 0.93 21.73
N ASP A 161 -15.82 0.71 23.05
CA ASP A 161 -16.16 1.64 24.13
C ASP A 161 -15.00 1.93 25.12
N ASP A 162 -13.88 1.19 25.12
CA ASP A 162 -12.88 1.35 26.19
C ASP A 162 -11.81 2.42 25.94
N GLN A 163 -11.64 2.90 24.70
CA GLN A 163 -10.64 3.92 24.37
C GLN A 163 -11.27 5.21 23.85
N ARG A 164 -11.11 6.27 24.65
CA ARG A 164 -11.54 7.63 24.34
C ARG A 164 -10.86 8.15 23.06
N THR A 165 -11.63 8.74 22.16
CA THR A 165 -11.06 9.48 21.01
C THR A 165 -10.35 10.74 21.50
N CYS A 166 -9.14 11.01 20.98
CA CYS A 166 -8.39 12.22 21.32
C CYS A 166 -9.19 13.47 20.94
N ASN A 167 -9.34 14.39 21.89
CA ASN A 167 -9.88 15.73 21.66
C ASN A 167 -8.75 16.69 21.24
N LEU A 168 -9.10 17.91 20.83
CA LEU A 168 -8.14 18.93 20.41
C LEU A 168 -7.07 19.25 21.48
N LYS A 169 -7.43 19.22 22.77
CA LYS A 169 -6.50 19.47 23.86
C LYS A 169 -5.48 18.32 24.00
N ASP A 170 -5.94 17.07 23.91
CA ASP A 170 -5.09 15.89 24.00
C ASP A 170 -4.06 15.90 22.85
N ILE A 171 -4.53 16.21 21.64
CA ILE A 171 -3.67 16.31 20.46
C ILE A 171 -2.64 17.42 20.66
N MET A 172 -3.06 18.64 21.00
CA MET A 172 -2.17 19.80 21.05
C MET A 172 -1.19 19.82 22.24
N PHE A 173 -1.57 19.29 23.40
CA PHE A 173 -0.82 19.50 24.64
C PHE A 173 -0.31 18.20 25.28
N GLU A 174 -0.97 17.06 25.06
CA GLU A 174 -0.65 15.81 25.77
C GLU A 174 0.11 14.82 24.87
N CYS A 175 -0.26 14.69 23.59
CA CYS A 175 0.39 13.76 22.66
C CYS A 175 1.41 14.40 21.72
N PHE A 176 1.26 15.67 21.31
CA PHE A 176 2.23 16.35 20.44
C PHE A 176 3.35 17.06 21.21
N ASN A 177 3.46 16.87 22.52
CA ASN A 177 4.52 17.46 23.36
C ASN A 177 5.87 16.72 23.20
N ILE A 178 6.13 16.39 21.96
CA ILE A 178 7.24 15.64 21.43
C ILE A 178 8.16 16.69 20.80
N SER A 179 9.42 16.73 21.23
CA SER A 179 10.40 17.68 20.73
C SER A 179 10.43 17.68 19.20
N THR A 180 10.74 18.84 18.62
CA THR A 180 10.94 19.06 17.17
C THR A 180 11.88 18.04 16.49
N GLU A 181 12.66 17.27 17.25
CA GLU A 181 13.51 16.18 16.77
C GLU A 181 12.76 14.90 16.38
N GLN A 182 11.60 14.59 17.00
CA GLN A 182 10.82 13.38 16.66
C GLN A 182 9.81 13.62 15.53
N MET A 183 9.52 14.89 15.22
CA MET A 183 8.76 15.30 14.02
C MET A 183 9.55 15.07 12.72
N ALA A 184 10.88 15.00 12.80
CA ALA A 184 11.78 14.89 11.64
C ALA A 184 12.03 13.44 11.16
N GLY A 185 11.30 12.46 11.71
CA GLY A 185 11.44 11.05 11.36
C GLY A 185 11.36 10.19 12.61
N TYR A 186 10.12 9.80 12.96
CA TYR A 186 9.72 8.85 14.01
C TYR A 186 10.87 7.99 14.58
N SER A 187 11.59 8.55 15.54
CA SER A 187 12.74 7.91 16.18
C SER A 187 12.24 6.83 17.15
N GLY A 188 11.97 5.62 16.65
CA GLY A 188 11.59 4.47 17.48
C GLY A 188 10.82 3.34 16.78
N CYS A 189 10.31 3.54 15.57
CA CYS A 189 9.57 2.50 14.85
C CYS A 189 10.51 1.63 14.00
N ASP A 190 10.70 0.37 14.37
CA ASP A 190 11.39 -0.64 13.54
C ASP A 190 10.44 -1.18 12.45
N CYS A 191 10.15 -0.34 11.46
CA CYS A 191 9.28 -0.64 10.34
C CYS A 191 10.08 -0.70 9.03
N MET A 192 10.45 -1.92 8.66
CA MET A 192 11.15 -2.21 7.40
C MET A 192 10.14 -2.46 6.26
N GLU A 193 10.63 -2.53 5.03
CA GLU A 193 9.80 -2.91 3.89
C GLU A 193 9.31 -4.36 4.02
N ALA A 194 8.12 -4.65 3.52
CA ALA A 194 7.60 -6.01 3.48
C ALA A 194 8.39 -6.86 2.46
N CYS A 195 8.52 -8.16 2.74
CA CYS A 195 9.16 -9.09 1.81
C CYS A 195 8.30 -9.37 0.58
N GLN A 196 6.98 -9.26 0.71
CA GLN A 196 6.03 -9.26 -0.40
C GLN A 196 5.11 -8.05 -0.29
N SER A 197 4.96 -7.30 -1.38
CA SER A 197 4.00 -6.21 -1.45
C SER A 197 3.42 -6.03 -2.84
N THR A 198 2.16 -5.59 -2.92
CA THR A 198 1.51 -5.21 -4.18
C THR A 198 1.33 -3.70 -4.21
N LEU A 199 1.76 -3.07 -5.29
CA LEU A 199 1.65 -1.63 -5.52
C LEU A 199 0.86 -1.35 -6.80
N TYR A 200 0.13 -0.24 -6.82
CA TYR A 200 -0.59 0.24 -8.01
C TYR A 200 0.07 1.50 -8.55
N THR A 201 0.97 1.31 -9.52
CA THR A 201 1.48 2.44 -10.29
C THR A 201 0.40 2.97 -11.22
N HIS A 202 0.40 4.27 -11.47
CA HIS A 202 -0.65 4.89 -12.24
C HIS A 202 -0.14 6.06 -13.09
N SER A 203 -0.89 6.35 -14.14
CA SER A 203 -0.76 7.56 -14.95
C SER A 203 -2.11 8.27 -14.93
N ILE A 204 -2.08 9.60 -14.84
CA ILE A 204 -3.27 10.42 -14.73
C ILE A 204 -3.39 11.26 -15.98
N SER A 205 -4.58 11.27 -16.58
CA SER A 205 -4.93 12.19 -17.65
C SER A 205 -6.21 12.93 -17.29
N HIS A 206 -6.18 14.24 -17.51
CA HIS A 206 -7.27 15.15 -17.23
C HIS A 206 -7.80 15.71 -18.54
N THR A 207 -9.11 15.83 -18.63
CA THR A 207 -9.75 16.60 -19.70
C THR A 207 -10.94 17.36 -19.14
N ARG A 208 -11.28 18.47 -19.77
CA ARG A 208 -12.45 19.24 -19.38
C ARG A 208 -13.72 18.45 -19.70
N MET A 209 -14.69 18.51 -18.79
CA MET A 209 -15.99 17.91 -19.05
C MET A 209 -16.72 18.61 -20.21
N SER A 210 -17.39 17.82 -21.06
CA SER A 210 -18.09 18.34 -22.24
C SER A 210 -19.25 19.26 -21.85
N GLU A 211 -19.30 20.45 -22.47
CA GLU A 211 -20.42 21.39 -22.31
C GLU A 211 -21.76 20.80 -22.76
N VAL A 212 -21.74 19.92 -23.78
CA VAL A 212 -22.96 19.23 -24.24
C VAL A 212 -23.46 18.26 -23.18
N PHE A 213 -22.55 17.59 -22.49
CA PHE A 213 -22.88 16.68 -21.40
C PHE A 213 -23.42 17.44 -20.18
N ILE A 214 -22.78 18.54 -19.78
CA ILE A 214 -23.25 19.40 -18.69
C ILE A 214 -24.67 19.92 -18.99
N LYS A 215 -24.93 20.44 -20.19
CA LYS A 215 -26.28 20.88 -20.61
C LYS A 215 -27.32 19.76 -20.52
N ARG A 216 -26.94 18.54 -20.85
CA ARG A 216 -27.82 17.37 -20.73
C ARG A 216 -28.14 17.01 -19.27
N LEU A 217 -27.15 17.11 -18.38
CA LEU A 217 -27.35 16.90 -16.94
C LEU A 217 -28.30 17.93 -16.33
N ILE A 218 -28.13 19.20 -16.71
CA ILE A 218 -29.00 20.31 -16.29
C ILE A 218 -30.46 20.03 -16.69
N ALA A 219 -30.68 19.63 -17.94
CA ALA A 219 -32.01 19.27 -18.43
C ALA A 219 -32.63 18.08 -17.68
N MET A 220 -31.80 17.13 -17.20
CA MET A 220 -32.25 15.97 -16.45
C MET A 220 -32.61 16.32 -14.99
N TYR A 221 -31.81 17.16 -14.35
CA TYR A 221 -31.99 17.55 -12.94
C TYR A 221 -32.94 18.73 -12.73
N ASN A 222 -33.54 19.27 -13.81
CA ASN A 222 -34.38 20.46 -13.79
C ASN A 222 -33.72 21.64 -13.06
N ASN A 223 -32.38 21.70 -13.11
CA ASN A 223 -31.60 22.81 -12.59
C ASN A 223 -31.45 23.85 -13.70
N THR A 224 -31.19 25.10 -13.35
CA THR A 224 -30.98 26.18 -14.33
C THR A 224 -29.54 26.64 -14.40
N ASP A 225 -28.70 26.25 -13.43
CA ASP A 225 -27.34 26.77 -13.35
C ASP A 225 -26.28 25.84 -13.93
N THR A 226 -25.55 26.34 -14.93
CA THR A 226 -24.38 25.68 -15.51
C THR A 226 -23.16 25.74 -14.61
N SER A 227 -22.98 26.81 -13.81
CA SER A 227 -21.83 26.92 -12.89
C SER A 227 -21.91 25.84 -11.82
N PHE A 228 -23.10 25.60 -11.27
CA PHE A 228 -23.32 24.58 -10.26
C PHE A 228 -22.72 23.21 -10.63
N PHE A 229 -23.05 22.66 -11.81
CA PHE A 229 -22.47 21.37 -12.22
C PHE A 229 -20.97 21.49 -12.43
N ARG A 230 -20.50 22.57 -13.06
CA ARG A 230 -19.08 22.76 -13.35
C ARG A 230 -18.21 22.86 -12.10
N GLU A 231 -18.75 23.44 -11.04
CA GLU A 231 -18.06 23.61 -9.77
C GLU A 231 -18.18 22.37 -8.87
N ASN A 232 -19.07 21.44 -9.16
CA ASN A 232 -19.30 20.32 -8.24
C ASN A 232 -19.09 18.94 -8.85
N ILE A 233 -19.33 18.73 -10.13
CA ILE A 233 -19.28 17.39 -10.73
C ILE A 233 -17.85 17.00 -11.11
N ILE A 234 -17.49 15.76 -10.81
CA ILE A 234 -16.23 15.14 -11.22
C ILE A 234 -16.56 13.79 -11.85
N MET A 235 -16.04 13.53 -13.04
CA MET A 235 -16.09 12.19 -13.63
C MET A 235 -14.74 11.52 -13.42
N LEU A 236 -14.70 10.50 -12.59
CA LEU A 236 -13.49 9.74 -12.29
C LEU A 236 -13.57 8.36 -12.95
N ASN A 237 -12.54 7.98 -13.71
CA ASN A 237 -12.46 6.67 -14.33
C ASN A 237 -11.12 6.00 -13.97
N ILE A 238 -11.18 4.93 -13.19
CA ILE A 238 -10.03 4.15 -12.73
C ILE A 238 -10.05 2.80 -13.46
N PHE A 239 -9.00 2.49 -14.19
CA PHE A 239 -8.95 1.27 -15.01
C PHE A 239 -7.53 0.75 -15.16
N TYR A 240 -7.40 -0.56 -15.42
CA TYR A 240 -6.13 -1.14 -15.81
C TYR A 240 -5.77 -0.71 -17.23
N SER A 241 -4.63 -0.06 -17.39
CA SER A 241 -4.06 0.26 -18.71
C SER A 241 -3.47 -0.97 -19.40
N ASP A 242 -3.12 -1.97 -18.60
CA ASP A 242 -2.49 -3.22 -18.98
C ASP A 242 -2.90 -4.24 -17.93
N ILE A 243 -3.37 -5.41 -18.35
CA ILE A 243 -3.81 -6.48 -17.45
C ILE A 243 -2.64 -7.31 -16.91
N SER A 244 -1.45 -7.14 -17.51
CA SER A 244 -0.24 -7.80 -17.02
C SER A 244 0.19 -7.27 -15.65
N VAL A 245 0.82 -8.15 -14.87
CA VAL A 245 1.39 -7.83 -13.56
C VAL A 245 2.90 -7.78 -13.72
N GLU A 246 3.51 -6.67 -13.32
CA GLU A 246 4.96 -6.55 -13.28
C GLU A 246 5.50 -7.13 -11.97
N GLU A 247 6.31 -8.17 -12.03
CA GLU A 247 6.96 -8.74 -10.84
C GLU A 247 8.42 -8.27 -10.75
N VAL A 248 8.75 -7.58 -9.66
CA VAL A 248 10.10 -7.13 -9.34
C VAL A 248 10.63 -7.97 -8.20
N VAL A 249 11.52 -8.91 -8.52
CA VAL A 249 12.07 -9.87 -7.55
C VAL A 249 13.53 -9.55 -7.28
N GLN A 250 13.88 -9.34 -6.02
CA GLN A 250 15.26 -9.29 -5.58
C GLN A 250 15.84 -10.70 -5.58
N GLN A 251 16.98 -10.87 -6.25
CA GLN A 251 17.71 -12.13 -6.30
C GLN A 251 19.10 -11.94 -5.72
N GLU A 252 19.61 -12.96 -5.04
CA GLU A 252 20.98 -12.96 -4.57
C GLU A 252 21.92 -12.89 -5.79
N ALA A 253 22.84 -11.93 -5.79
CA ALA A 253 23.79 -11.80 -6.90
C ALA A 253 24.77 -12.98 -6.97
N TYR A 254 24.99 -13.66 -5.84
CA TYR A 254 25.96 -14.74 -5.74
C TYR A 254 25.53 -15.76 -4.70
N SER A 255 25.22 -16.97 -5.15
CA SER A 255 24.82 -18.08 -4.28
C SER A 255 26.05 -18.80 -3.71
N ALA A 256 25.87 -19.51 -2.59
CA ALA A 256 26.93 -20.37 -2.04
C ALA A 256 27.38 -21.44 -3.03
N LEU A 257 26.48 -21.94 -3.89
CA LEU A 257 26.84 -22.91 -4.92
C LEU A 257 27.73 -22.29 -6.00
N THR A 258 27.44 -21.05 -6.41
CA THR A 258 28.28 -20.29 -7.34
C THR A 258 29.67 -20.09 -6.73
N LEU A 259 29.75 -19.78 -5.43
CA LEU A 259 31.02 -19.68 -4.71
C LEU A 259 31.86 -20.96 -4.79
N PHE A 260 31.27 -22.11 -4.48
CA PHE A 260 31.99 -23.37 -4.54
C PHE A 260 32.34 -23.78 -5.98
N ALA A 261 31.50 -23.44 -6.94
CA ALA A 261 31.77 -23.68 -8.36
C ALA A 261 32.97 -22.85 -8.83
N ASP A 262 33.07 -21.57 -8.46
CA ASP A 262 34.18 -20.71 -8.86
C ASP A 262 35.48 -21.07 -8.13
N ILE A 263 35.41 -21.41 -6.83
CA ILE A 263 36.58 -21.92 -6.08
C ILE A 263 37.06 -23.24 -6.70
N GLY A 264 36.14 -24.18 -6.96
CA GLY A 264 36.45 -25.46 -7.59
C GLY A 264 37.00 -25.28 -9.00
N GLY A 265 36.44 -24.35 -9.78
CA GLY A 265 36.92 -23.99 -11.10
C GLY A 265 38.33 -23.40 -11.08
N ALA A 266 38.61 -22.48 -10.15
CA ALA A 266 39.93 -21.88 -9.99
C ALA A 266 40.98 -22.91 -9.55
N LEU A 267 40.67 -23.77 -8.57
CA LEU A 267 41.56 -24.84 -8.13
C LEU A 267 41.79 -25.89 -9.23
N GLY A 268 40.73 -26.27 -9.95
CA GLY A 268 40.82 -27.18 -11.10
C GLY A 268 41.67 -26.61 -12.23
N LEU A 269 41.57 -25.31 -12.51
CA LEU A 269 42.35 -24.66 -13.57
C LEU A 269 43.83 -24.49 -13.20
N VAL A 270 44.12 -24.06 -11.97
CA VAL A 270 45.50 -23.72 -11.55
C VAL A 270 46.29 -24.95 -11.12
N LEU A 271 45.67 -25.87 -10.38
CA LEU A 271 46.36 -27.03 -9.80
C LEU A 271 46.05 -28.34 -10.54
N GLY A 272 45.06 -28.35 -11.45
CA GLY A 272 44.50 -29.60 -11.97
C GLY A 272 43.77 -30.41 -10.90
N SER A 273 43.50 -29.81 -9.73
CA SER A 273 42.93 -30.52 -8.59
C SER A 273 41.42 -30.65 -8.73
N THR A 274 40.92 -31.86 -8.53
CA THR A 274 39.49 -32.17 -8.49
C THR A 274 39.04 -32.45 -7.05
N LEU A 275 37.72 -32.60 -6.86
CA LEU A 275 37.18 -33.06 -5.58
C LEU A 275 37.79 -34.42 -5.15
N MET A 276 38.17 -35.27 -6.11
CA MET A 276 38.85 -36.54 -5.83
C MET A 276 40.25 -36.34 -5.24
N THR A 277 41.05 -35.41 -5.79
CA THR A 277 42.36 -35.11 -5.21
C THR A 277 42.26 -34.55 -3.78
N ALA A 278 41.19 -33.81 -3.46
CA ALA A 278 40.94 -33.37 -2.08
C ALA A 278 40.61 -34.56 -1.16
N ALA A 279 39.79 -35.51 -1.63
CA ALA A 279 39.48 -36.72 -0.89
C ALA A 279 40.72 -37.60 -0.62
N GLU A 280 41.63 -37.70 -1.60
CA GLU A 280 42.91 -38.42 -1.44
C GLU A 280 43.80 -37.79 -0.37
N ILE A 281 43.89 -36.45 -0.32
CA ILE A 281 44.65 -35.75 0.72
C ILE A 281 44.04 -36.03 2.10
N VAL A 282 42.71 -36.00 2.22
CA VAL A 282 42.01 -36.30 3.48
C VAL A 282 42.27 -37.75 3.92
N ASP A 283 42.16 -38.72 3.00
CA ASP A 283 42.42 -40.14 3.31
C ASP A 283 43.87 -40.36 3.76
N PHE A 284 44.84 -39.73 3.07
CA PHE A 284 46.24 -39.79 3.47
C PHE A 284 46.47 -39.22 4.89
N VAL A 285 45.90 -38.05 5.19
CA VAL A 285 46.04 -37.41 6.51
C VAL A 285 45.38 -38.24 7.61
N LEU A 286 44.17 -38.78 7.36
CA LEU A 286 43.47 -39.65 8.30
C LEU A 286 44.24 -40.95 8.53
N GLY A 287 44.75 -41.58 7.47
CA GLY A 287 45.56 -42.79 7.55
C GLY A 287 46.86 -42.58 8.35
N VAL A 288 47.56 -41.47 8.16
CA VAL A 288 48.76 -41.12 8.94
C VAL A 288 48.41 -40.84 10.40
N SER A 289 47.32 -40.13 10.67
CA SER A 289 46.87 -39.79 12.02
C SER A 289 46.43 -41.02 12.80
N LEU A 290 45.68 -41.92 12.16
CA LEU A 290 45.28 -43.21 12.72
C LEU A 290 46.49 -44.12 12.95
N ARG A 291 47.49 -44.14 12.05
CA ARG A 291 48.75 -44.85 12.29
C ARG A 291 49.55 -44.27 13.45
N LYS A 292 49.52 -42.96 13.70
CA LYS A 292 50.16 -42.37 14.88
C LYS A 292 49.39 -42.65 16.18
N LEU A 293 48.06 -42.76 16.12
CA LEU A 293 47.21 -43.01 17.30
C LEU A 293 47.12 -44.51 17.66
N PHE A 294 47.05 -45.41 16.69
CA PHE A 294 46.95 -46.86 16.87
C PHE A 294 48.25 -47.62 16.55
N GLY A 295 49.27 -46.92 16.11
CA GLY A 295 50.63 -47.47 15.97
C GLY A 295 51.24 -47.74 17.33
N LYS A 296 51.06 -48.99 17.79
CA LYS A 296 52.06 -49.70 18.59
C LYS A 296 53.45 -49.32 18.07
N ARG A 297 54.33 -48.92 18.99
CA ARG A 297 55.77 -49.10 18.81
C ARG A 297 55.97 -50.57 18.40
N VAL A 298 56.36 -50.80 17.14
CA VAL A 298 57.17 -51.97 16.82
C VAL A 298 58.58 -51.63 17.28
#